data_AF-A0A1V6ELA2-F1
#
_entry.id   AF-A0A1V6ELA2-F1
#
_cell.length_a   1.000
_cell.length_b   1.000
_cell.length_c   1.000
_cell.angle_alpha   90.00
_cell.angle_beta   90.00
_cell.angle_gamma   90.00
#
_symmetry.space_group_name_H-M   'P 1'
#
loop_
_entity.id
_entity.type
_entity.pdbx_description
1 polymer ?
#
loop_
_entity_poly.entity_id
_entity_poly.type
_entity_poly.pdbx_seq_one_letter_code
_entity_poly.pdbx_strand_id
1 'polypeptide(L)'
;MTSPNGRMSPFQQAQMFSLLDDNIHNIAIDGVFDDCQDLVKAVSNDLDFKRRYKIGTVNSINWARLLAQVVYYFAGYFQATRDNAQKVCFTVPSGNFGNVCAGHVARMMGLPIERLVVATNENDVLDEFFRTGVYRVRGSADTHETSSPSMDISKASNFERFVFDLLGRDGARVKALFGDALSRDGRFDLSADPAFRDAAARYGFVSGKSLHADRLATIRDTWKRFALMIDTHTADGVKVAREHLVPGLPMIVLETALPIKFAATIVEALGCEPDRPAKFEGIESLPRRVTVMPAQVQAVKRFIVEKCA
;
A
#
# COMPACT_ATOMS: atom_id res chain seq x y z
N MET A 1 -5.45 18.19 -3.52
CA MET A 1 -5.50 16.74 -3.83
C MET A 1 -6.40 16.54 -5.03
N THR A 2 -6.04 15.68 -5.99
CA THR A 2 -6.93 15.28 -7.09
C THR A 2 -7.58 13.95 -6.75
N SER A 3 -8.88 13.84 -7.00
CA SER A 3 -9.66 12.61 -6.82
C SER A 3 -10.67 12.45 -7.96
N PRO A 4 -10.99 11.23 -8.40
CA PRO A 4 -12.00 11.03 -9.43
C PRO A 4 -13.39 11.40 -8.92
N ASN A 5 -14.11 12.22 -9.68
CA ASN A 5 -15.43 12.72 -9.33
C ASN A 5 -16.43 11.55 -9.21
N GLY A 6 -17.11 11.45 -8.07
CA GLY A 6 -18.14 10.42 -7.81
C GLY A 6 -17.64 8.99 -7.63
N ARG A 7 -16.32 8.73 -7.61
CA ARG A 7 -15.75 7.37 -7.55
C ARG A 7 -15.08 7.00 -6.23
N MET A 8 -15.15 7.85 -5.21
CA MET A 8 -14.69 7.54 -3.84
C MET A 8 -15.89 7.17 -2.96
N SER A 9 -15.69 6.35 -1.93
CA SER A 9 -16.77 6.06 -0.96
C SER A 9 -17.25 7.34 -0.25
N PRO A 10 -18.52 7.40 0.20
CA PRO A 10 -19.04 8.55 0.92
C PRO A 10 -18.19 8.95 2.13
N PHE A 11 -17.70 7.97 2.89
CA PHE A 11 -16.83 8.19 4.05
C PHE A 11 -15.49 8.85 3.67
N GLN A 12 -14.83 8.35 2.62
CA GLN A 12 -13.57 8.93 2.13
C GLN A 12 -13.76 10.35 1.58
N GLN A 13 -14.85 10.58 0.82
CA GLN A 13 -15.20 11.92 0.34
C GLN A 13 -15.42 12.86 1.50
N ALA A 14 -16.14 12.44 2.54
CA ALA A 14 -16.40 13.26 3.71
C ALA A 14 -15.10 13.65 4.42
N GLN A 15 -14.21 12.68 4.71
CA GLN A 15 -12.91 12.95 5.33
C GLN A 15 -12.06 13.98 4.59
N MET A 16 -12.10 13.97 3.27
CA MET A 16 -11.33 14.91 2.44
C MET A 16 -12.04 16.24 2.28
N PHE A 17 -13.30 16.22 1.88
CA PHE A 17 -14.03 17.40 1.43
C PHE A 17 -14.56 18.24 2.60
N SER A 18 -14.65 17.69 3.81
CA SER A 18 -15.02 18.46 5.01
C SER A 18 -13.89 19.31 5.58
N LEU A 19 -12.67 19.24 5.02
CA LEU A 19 -11.54 20.08 5.43
C LEU A 19 -11.68 21.49 4.84
N LEU A 20 -11.85 22.47 5.72
CA LEU A 20 -12.09 23.88 5.36
C LEU A 20 -10.83 24.76 5.52
N ASP A 21 -9.69 24.21 5.94
CA ASP A 21 -8.41 24.92 6.08
C ASP A 21 -7.95 25.54 4.76
N ASP A 22 -7.67 26.84 4.70
CA ASP A 22 -7.45 27.57 3.43
C ASP A 22 -6.35 27.01 2.53
N ASN A 23 -5.37 26.29 3.10
CA ASN A 23 -4.29 25.63 2.37
C ASN A 23 -4.68 24.26 1.76
N ILE A 24 -5.89 23.76 2.01
CA ILE A 24 -6.41 22.49 1.50
C ILE A 24 -7.38 22.72 0.35
N HIS A 25 -6.97 22.30 -0.84
CA HIS A 25 -7.81 22.33 -2.03
C HIS A 25 -8.11 20.91 -2.52
N ASN A 26 -9.37 20.51 -2.47
CA ASN A 26 -9.86 19.26 -3.06
C ASN A 26 -10.34 19.51 -4.48
N ILE A 27 -9.79 18.78 -5.44
CA ILE A 27 -10.10 18.89 -6.86
C ILE A 27 -10.69 17.55 -7.31
N ALA A 28 -12.00 17.54 -7.59
CA ALA A 28 -12.68 16.39 -8.16
C ALA A 28 -12.56 16.42 -9.69
N ILE A 29 -11.87 15.46 -10.26
CA ILE A 29 -11.62 15.37 -11.70
C ILE A 29 -12.72 14.57 -12.36
N ASP A 30 -13.33 15.11 -13.41
CA ASP A 30 -14.27 14.39 -14.27
C ASP A 30 -13.51 13.36 -15.11
N GLY A 31 -13.27 12.19 -14.51
CA GLY A 31 -12.45 11.12 -15.06
C GLY A 31 -12.31 9.94 -14.08
N VAL A 32 -11.34 9.07 -14.36
CA VAL A 32 -10.96 7.95 -13.52
C VAL A 32 -9.75 8.28 -12.65
N PHE A 33 -9.35 7.35 -11.78
CA PHE A 33 -8.17 7.56 -10.92
C PHE A 33 -6.88 7.72 -11.74
N ASP A 34 -6.74 6.98 -12.84
CA ASP A 34 -5.58 7.11 -13.73
C ASP A 34 -5.45 8.51 -14.33
N ASP A 35 -6.56 9.15 -14.72
CA ASP A 35 -6.56 10.55 -15.16
C ASP A 35 -6.01 11.49 -14.07
N CYS A 36 -6.41 11.26 -12.81
CA CYS A 36 -5.88 12.03 -11.68
C CYS A 36 -4.36 11.87 -11.53
N GLN A 37 -3.85 10.65 -11.74
CA GLN A 37 -2.41 10.38 -11.69
C GLN A 37 -1.67 11.05 -12.84
N ASP A 38 -2.21 10.98 -14.06
CA ASP A 38 -1.58 11.54 -15.25
C ASP A 38 -1.54 13.06 -15.22
N LEU A 39 -2.57 13.72 -14.68
CA LEU A 39 -2.55 15.15 -14.41
C LEU A 39 -1.42 15.55 -13.46
N VAL A 40 -1.24 14.82 -12.35
CA VAL A 40 -0.17 15.08 -11.38
C VAL A 40 1.21 14.85 -12.01
N LYS A 41 1.38 13.79 -12.80
CA LYS A 41 2.63 13.51 -13.53
C LYS A 41 2.94 14.64 -14.53
N ALA A 42 1.95 15.07 -15.31
CA ALA A 42 2.12 16.13 -16.30
C ALA A 42 2.50 17.48 -15.65
N VAL A 43 1.88 17.82 -14.51
CA VAL A 43 2.28 19.01 -13.72
C VAL A 43 3.70 18.85 -13.16
N SER A 44 4.05 17.66 -12.64
CA SER A 44 5.38 17.41 -12.10
C SER A 44 6.50 17.37 -13.15
N ASN A 45 6.19 16.99 -14.38
CA ASN A 45 7.16 16.91 -15.49
C ASN A 45 7.42 18.27 -16.16
N ASP A 46 6.57 19.27 -15.94
CA ASP A 46 6.87 20.65 -16.30
C ASP A 46 7.82 21.26 -15.25
N LEU A 47 9.12 21.22 -15.56
CA LEU A 47 10.17 21.63 -14.64
C LEU A 47 10.11 23.13 -14.29
N ASP A 48 9.71 23.97 -15.24
CA ASP A 48 9.65 25.42 -15.02
C ASP A 48 8.44 25.77 -14.16
N PHE A 49 7.28 25.16 -14.41
CA PHE A 49 6.10 25.29 -13.55
C PHE A 49 6.38 24.78 -12.14
N LYS A 50 7.02 23.60 -12.02
CA LYS A 50 7.39 22.98 -10.75
C LYS A 50 8.33 23.87 -9.94
N ARG A 51 9.35 24.48 -10.57
CA ARG A 51 10.27 25.42 -9.91
C ARG A 51 9.57 26.70 -9.47
N ARG A 52 8.76 27.29 -10.36
CA ARG A 52 8.04 28.55 -10.10
C ARG A 52 7.08 28.44 -8.92
N TYR A 53 6.25 27.40 -8.89
CA TYR A 53 5.22 27.20 -7.87
C TYR A 53 5.62 26.21 -6.77
N LYS A 54 6.90 25.82 -6.71
CA LYS A 54 7.47 24.94 -5.68
C LYS A 54 6.67 23.64 -5.50
N ILE A 55 6.27 23.00 -6.60
CA ILE A 55 5.39 21.83 -6.56
C ILE A 55 6.10 20.64 -5.88
N GLY A 56 5.57 20.27 -4.71
CA GLY A 56 5.98 19.09 -3.96
C GLY A 56 5.21 17.82 -4.38
N THR A 57 5.64 16.67 -3.88
CA THR A 57 4.91 15.40 -4.02
C THR A 57 4.85 14.67 -2.70
N VAL A 58 3.72 14.03 -2.44
CA VAL A 58 3.44 13.24 -1.22
C VAL A 58 3.18 11.76 -1.56
N ASN A 59 3.79 11.28 -2.64
CA ASN A 59 3.60 9.92 -3.13
C ASN A 59 4.32 8.85 -2.26
N SER A 60 4.05 7.58 -2.58
CA SER A 60 4.54 6.41 -1.82
C SER A 60 6.05 6.20 -1.88
N ILE A 61 6.76 6.89 -2.77
CA ILE A 61 8.22 6.78 -2.92
C ILE A 61 8.98 7.75 -2.03
N ASN A 62 8.34 8.65 -1.29
CA ASN A 62 9.06 9.52 -0.37
C ASN A 62 9.76 8.70 0.75
N TRP A 63 11.07 8.89 0.96
CA TRP A 63 11.84 8.14 1.97
C TRP A 63 11.36 8.38 3.40
N ALA A 64 10.93 9.60 3.74
CA ALA A 64 10.43 9.91 5.07
C ALA A 64 9.16 9.12 5.42
N ARG A 65 8.32 8.80 4.42
CA ARG A 65 7.15 7.93 4.62
C ARG A 65 7.57 6.51 5.03
N LEU A 66 8.59 5.96 4.38
CA LEU A 66 9.13 4.64 4.73
C LEU A 66 9.80 4.69 6.11
N LEU A 67 10.61 5.71 6.38
CA LEU A 67 11.32 5.85 7.65
C LEU A 67 10.35 5.91 8.85
N ALA A 68 9.26 6.69 8.74
CA ALA A 68 8.25 6.77 9.79
C ALA A 68 7.59 5.41 10.08
N GLN A 69 7.51 4.53 9.07
CA GLN A 69 6.92 3.20 9.22
C GLN A 69 7.81 2.22 9.99
N VAL A 70 9.13 2.43 10.01
CA VAL A 70 10.08 1.59 10.77
C VAL A 70 9.72 1.57 12.26
N VAL A 71 9.22 2.68 12.80
CA VAL A 71 8.94 2.88 14.23
C VAL A 71 7.96 1.84 14.77
N TYR A 72 6.88 1.52 14.04
CA TYR A 72 5.88 0.59 14.57
C TYR A 72 6.31 -0.88 14.48
N TYR A 73 7.34 -1.23 13.71
CA TYR A 73 7.94 -2.56 13.79
C TYR A 73 8.66 -2.75 15.12
N PHE A 74 9.45 -1.76 15.56
CA PHE A 74 10.05 -1.76 16.89
C PHE A 74 8.98 -1.76 17.98
N ALA A 75 7.99 -0.86 17.88
CA ALA A 75 6.92 -0.79 18.88
C ALA A 75 6.11 -2.11 18.96
N GLY A 76 5.78 -2.72 17.82
CA GLY A 76 5.08 -4.00 17.77
C GLY A 76 5.90 -5.15 18.33
N TYR A 77 7.21 -5.18 18.04
CA TYR A 77 8.13 -6.15 18.64
C TYR A 77 8.14 -6.07 20.16
N PHE A 78 8.39 -4.88 20.73
CA PHE A 78 8.47 -4.70 22.19
C PHE A 78 7.15 -4.98 22.90
N GLN A 79 6.01 -4.81 22.23
CA GLN A 79 4.69 -5.17 22.79
C GLN A 79 4.41 -6.68 22.72
N ALA A 80 5.02 -7.40 21.78
CA ALA A 80 4.82 -8.83 21.58
C ALA A 80 5.82 -9.71 22.32
N THR A 81 6.90 -9.14 22.85
CA THR A 81 7.97 -9.86 23.56
C THR A 81 8.15 -9.37 25.00
N ARG A 82 8.80 -10.20 25.81
CA ARG A 82 9.19 -9.91 27.21
C ARG A 82 10.69 -9.65 27.34
N ASP A 83 11.49 -10.17 26.42
CA ASP A 83 12.93 -9.96 26.36
C ASP A 83 13.43 -9.80 24.92
N ASN A 84 14.63 -9.25 24.77
CA ASN A 84 15.23 -8.90 23.47
C ASN A 84 15.87 -10.11 22.74
N ALA A 85 15.92 -11.30 23.36
CA ALA A 85 16.40 -12.51 22.70
C ALA A 85 15.28 -13.22 21.92
N GLN A 86 14.01 -12.94 22.25
CA GLN A 86 12.86 -13.43 21.51
C GLN A 86 12.81 -12.85 20.09
N LYS A 87 12.22 -13.63 19.18
CA LYS A 87 11.93 -13.22 17.81
C LYS A 87 10.43 -13.10 17.57
N VAL A 88 10.07 -12.34 16.55
CA VAL A 88 8.69 -12.22 16.06
C VAL A 88 8.63 -12.40 14.54
N CYS A 89 7.45 -12.74 14.04
CA CYS A 89 7.11 -12.67 12.63
C CYS A 89 6.16 -11.50 12.39
N PHE A 90 6.27 -10.84 11.24
CA PHE A 90 5.30 -9.82 10.80
C PHE A 90 4.63 -10.25 9.51
N THR A 91 3.32 -10.05 9.40
CA THR A 91 2.59 -10.14 8.13
C THR A 91 2.04 -8.79 7.73
N VAL A 92 2.29 -8.42 6.48
CA VAL A 92 1.97 -7.10 5.94
C VAL A 92 1.08 -7.26 4.71
N PRO A 93 -0.18 -6.80 4.77
CA PRO A 93 -0.99 -6.56 3.57
C PRO A 93 -0.25 -5.58 2.66
N SER A 94 0.18 -6.05 1.49
CA SER A 94 1.19 -5.40 0.68
C SER A 94 0.73 -5.14 -0.75
N GLY A 95 0.63 -3.86 -1.10
CA GLY A 95 0.56 -3.41 -2.49
C GLY A 95 1.90 -2.80 -2.94
N ASN A 96 2.09 -1.51 -2.67
CA ASN A 96 3.27 -0.75 -3.13
C ASN A 96 4.63 -1.10 -2.47
N PHE A 97 4.68 -2.12 -1.61
CA PHE A 97 5.87 -2.62 -0.90
C PHE A 97 6.52 -1.67 0.14
N GLY A 98 5.99 -0.46 0.37
CA GLY A 98 6.61 0.50 1.30
C GLY A 98 6.63 0.04 2.76
N ASN A 99 5.50 -0.49 3.24
CA ASN A 99 5.33 -0.93 4.63
C ASN A 99 6.28 -2.10 4.95
N VAL A 100 6.22 -3.19 4.18
CA VAL A 100 7.11 -4.34 4.39
C VAL A 100 8.59 -4.00 4.14
N CYS A 101 8.90 -3.04 3.27
CA CYS A 101 10.27 -2.53 3.12
C CYS A 101 10.74 -1.80 4.40
N ALA A 102 9.87 -1.11 5.12
CA ALA A 102 10.20 -0.57 6.44
C ALA A 102 10.46 -1.68 7.47
N GLY A 103 9.73 -2.79 7.40
CA GLY A 103 10.03 -4.00 8.19
C GLY A 103 11.38 -4.61 7.86
N HIS A 104 11.76 -4.65 6.58
CA HIS A 104 13.11 -5.02 6.15
C HIS A 104 14.16 -4.08 6.71
N VAL A 105 13.95 -2.76 6.65
CA VAL A 105 14.86 -1.79 7.27
C VAL A 105 14.99 -2.04 8.78
N ALA A 106 13.89 -2.27 9.50
CA ALA A 106 13.93 -2.59 10.93
C ALA A 106 14.76 -3.85 11.22
N ARG A 107 14.57 -4.91 10.41
CA ARG A 107 15.36 -6.14 10.50
C ARG A 107 16.84 -5.90 10.22
N MET A 108 17.16 -5.12 9.18
CA MET A 108 18.54 -4.75 8.83
C MET A 108 19.20 -3.85 9.89
N MET A 109 18.42 -3.13 10.69
CA MET A 109 18.90 -2.38 11.87
C MET A 109 19.20 -3.29 13.08
N GLY A 110 18.88 -4.58 13.01
CA GLY A 110 19.12 -5.56 14.07
C GLY A 110 17.89 -5.97 14.87
N LEU A 111 16.68 -5.53 14.48
CA LEU A 111 15.46 -5.97 15.16
C LEU A 111 15.25 -7.49 14.94
N PRO A 112 15.03 -8.32 15.99
CA PRO A 112 14.90 -9.78 15.88
C PRO A 112 13.63 -10.27 15.16
N ILE A 113 13.55 -10.03 13.85
CA ILE A 113 12.46 -10.47 12.99
C ILE A 113 12.84 -11.80 12.33
N GLU A 114 12.07 -12.85 12.59
CA GLU A 114 12.22 -14.16 11.98
C GLU A 114 11.70 -14.16 10.54
N ARG A 115 10.45 -13.73 10.33
CA ARG A 115 9.82 -13.64 9.00
C ARG A 115 9.17 -12.29 8.73
N LEU A 116 9.32 -11.82 7.50
CA LEU A 116 8.54 -10.75 6.88
C LEU A 116 7.63 -11.37 5.82
N VAL A 117 6.37 -11.58 6.18
CA VAL A 117 5.36 -12.20 5.33
C VAL A 117 4.66 -11.14 4.49
N VAL A 118 4.77 -11.25 3.17
CA VAL A 118 4.11 -10.37 2.19
C VAL A 118 2.77 -10.98 1.81
N ALA A 119 1.67 -10.38 2.28
CA ALA A 119 0.33 -10.80 1.92
C ALA A 119 -0.17 -9.97 0.73
N THR A 120 -0.42 -10.60 -0.42
CA THR A 120 -1.05 -9.96 -1.58
C THR A 120 -2.49 -10.42 -1.73
N ASN A 121 -3.30 -9.60 -2.39
CA ASN A 121 -4.59 -10.04 -2.91
C ASN A 121 -4.39 -10.77 -4.26
N GLU A 122 -5.42 -10.80 -5.09
CA GLU A 122 -5.39 -11.35 -6.45
C GLU A 122 -4.29 -10.74 -7.34
N ASN A 123 -3.88 -9.50 -7.07
CA ASN A 123 -2.79 -8.80 -7.74
C ASN A 123 -1.44 -9.22 -7.14
N ASP A 124 -0.94 -10.36 -7.62
CA ASP A 124 0.07 -11.16 -6.93
C ASP A 124 1.51 -10.99 -7.43
N VAL A 125 1.82 -9.85 -8.04
CA VAL A 125 3.16 -9.58 -8.62
C VAL A 125 4.30 -9.77 -7.62
N LEU A 126 4.05 -9.47 -6.34
CA LEU A 126 5.03 -9.68 -5.27
C LEU A 126 5.13 -11.15 -4.87
N ASP A 127 4.01 -11.87 -4.77
CA ASP A 127 4.01 -13.30 -4.46
C ASP A 127 4.70 -14.11 -5.57
N GLU A 128 4.45 -13.79 -6.84
CA GLU A 128 5.16 -14.38 -7.97
C GLU A 128 6.68 -14.16 -7.83
N PHE A 129 7.11 -12.95 -7.50
CA PHE A 129 8.54 -12.65 -7.32
C PHE A 129 9.15 -13.44 -6.15
N PHE A 130 8.56 -13.41 -4.97
CA PHE A 130 9.15 -14.09 -3.81
C PHE A 130 9.17 -15.62 -3.96
N ARG A 131 8.25 -16.19 -4.76
CA ARG A 131 8.23 -17.62 -5.05
C ARG A 131 9.15 -18.04 -6.18
N THR A 132 9.34 -17.19 -7.21
CA THR A 132 9.98 -17.61 -8.47
C THR A 132 11.20 -16.81 -8.86
N GLY A 133 11.40 -15.61 -8.31
CA GLY A 133 12.42 -14.65 -8.76
C GLY A 133 11.98 -13.82 -9.97
N VAL A 134 10.81 -14.12 -10.55
CA VAL A 134 10.26 -13.41 -11.71
C VAL A 134 9.40 -12.25 -11.23
N TYR A 135 9.72 -11.04 -11.71
CA TYR A 135 8.88 -9.86 -11.51
C TYR A 135 8.30 -9.43 -12.85
N ARG A 136 6.98 -9.44 -12.99
CA ARG A 136 6.25 -9.05 -14.20
C ARG A 136 5.20 -8.00 -13.90
N VAL A 137 5.35 -6.80 -14.47
CA VAL A 137 4.37 -5.72 -14.31
C VAL A 137 3.03 -6.16 -14.87
N ARG A 138 1.95 -5.95 -14.11
CA ARG A 138 0.59 -6.24 -14.59
C ARG A 138 0.07 -5.05 -15.39
N GLY A 139 -0.42 -5.29 -16.60
CA GLY A 139 -1.14 -4.25 -17.35
C GLY A 139 -2.54 -4.04 -16.77
N SER A 140 -3.30 -3.07 -17.30
CA SER A 140 -4.69 -2.84 -16.89
C SER A 140 -5.59 -4.07 -17.09
N ALA A 141 -5.28 -4.92 -18.08
CA ALA A 141 -6.02 -6.17 -18.31
C ALA A 141 -5.74 -7.26 -17.26
N ASP A 142 -4.60 -7.19 -16.57
CA ASP A 142 -4.15 -8.17 -15.57
C ASP A 142 -4.19 -7.61 -14.14
N THR A 143 -4.72 -6.39 -13.96
CA THR A 143 -4.92 -5.77 -12.65
C THR A 143 -6.40 -5.90 -12.29
N HIS A 144 -6.71 -6.73 -11.32
CA HIS A 144 -8.07 -7.01 -10.90
C HIS A 144 -8.53 -5.97 -9.87
N GLU A 145 -9.76 -5.48 -10.02
CA GLU A 145 -10.45 -4.75 -8.96
C GLU A 145 -10.88 -5.75 -7.88
N THR A 146 -10.39 -5.55 -6.65
CA THR A 146 -10.63 -6.46 -5.53
C THR A 146 -11.36 -5.75 -4.39
N SER A 147 -11.82 -6.52 -3.40
CA SER A 147 -12.37 -5.93 -2.17
C SER A 147 -11.30 -5.33 -1.23
N SER A 148 -10.04 -5.36 -1.63
CA SER A 148 -8.88 -4.77 -0.94
C SER A 148 -8.15 -3.75 -1.85
N PRO A 149 -8.86 -2.69 -2.31
CA PRO A 149 -8.43 -1.90 -3.47
C PRO A 149 -7.14 -1.11 -3.27
N SER A 150 -6.67 -0.91 -2.03
CA SER A 150 -5.39 -0.22 -1.79
C SER A 150 -4.17 -1.09 -2.13
N MET A 151 -4.40 -2.39 -2.38
CA MET A 151 -3.40 -3.37 -2.78
C MET A 151 -3.48 -3.73 -4.27
N ASP A 152 -4.45 -3.20 -5.01
CA ASP A 152 -4.64 -3.44 -6.45
C ASP A 152 -3.60 -2.66 -7.26
N ILE A 153 -2.39 -3.21 -7.33
CA ILE A 153 -1.24 -2.55 -7.93
C ILE A 153 -0.66 -3.34 -9.10
N SER A 154 -0.35 -2.62 -10.17
CA SER A 154 0.35 -3.13 -11.35
C SER A 154 1.85 -3.27 -11.14
N LYS A 155 2.45 -2.28 -10.46
CA LYS A 155 3.88 -2.16 -10.21
C LYS A 155 4.11 -1.73 -8.76
N ALA A 156 4.89 -2.50 -8.02
CA ALA A 156 5.22 -2.18 -6.64
C ALA A 156 6.30 -1.08 -6.57
N SER A 157 5.89 0.17 -6.33
CA SER A 157 6.79 1.34 -6.41
C SER A 157 7.98 1.32 -5.45
N ASN A 158 7.88 0.68 -4.28
CA ASN A 158 9.00 0.59 -3.33
C ASN A 158 9.83 -0.68 -3.50
N PHE A 159 9.42 -1.62 -4.36
CA PHE A 159 10.08 -2.90 -4.50
C PHE A 159 11.51 -2.76 -5.03
N GLU A 160 11.76 -1.77 -5.88
CA GLU A 160 13.10 -1.39 -6.37
C GLU A 160 14.11 -1.16 -5.23
N ARG A 161 13.67 -0.66 -4.06
CA ARG A 161 14.53 -0.44 -2.89
C ARG A 161 15.06 -1.75 -2.31
N PHE A 162 14.20 -2.75 -2.22
CA PHE A 162 14.61 -4.07 -1.75
C PHE A 162 15.47 -4.77 -2.79
N VAL A 163 15.14 -4.67 -4.07
CA VAL A 163 15.99 -5.26 -5.13
C VAL A 163 17.38 -4.62 -5.13
N PHE A 164 17.51 -3.34 -4.82
CA PHE A 164 18.83 -2.72 -4.61
C PHE A 164 19.64 -3.41 -3.51
N ASP A 165 19.06 -3.65 -2.32
CA ASP A 165 19.75 -4.41 -1.27
C ASP A 165 20.01 -5.88 -1.67
N LEU A 166 19.05 -6.53 -2.33
CA LEU A 166 19.16 -7.89 -2.84
C LEU A 166 20.38 -8.04 -3.74
N LEU A 167 20.58 -7.11 -4.66
CA LEU A 167 21.68 -7.12 -5.63
C LEU A 167 22.98 -6.54 -5.08
N GLY A 168 23.12 -6.43 -3.77
CA GLY A 168 24.35 -5.96 -3.13
C GLY A 168 24.60 -4.46 -3.31
N ARG A 169 23.53 -3.67 -3.46
CA ARG A 169 23.56 -2.22 -3.66
C ARG A 169 24.23 -1.78 -4.96
N ASP A 170 24.14 -2.63 -5.98
CA ASP A 170 24.61 -2.33 -7.34
C ASP A 170 23.54 -1.56 -8.14
N GLY A 171 23.74 -0.26 -8.28
CA GLY A 171 22.84 0.62 -9.03
C GLY A 171 22.80 0.34 -10.53
N ALA A 172 23.87 -0.20 -11.11
CA ALA A 172 23.89 -0.53 -12.54
C ALA A 172 23.00 -1.75 -12.82
N ARG A 173 23.05 -2.77 -11.96
CA ARG A 173 22.17 -3.94 -12.06
C ARG A 173 20.71 -3.56 -11.84
N VAL A 174 20.41 -2.71 -10.85
CA VAL A 174 19.04 -2.22 -10.64
C VAL A 174 18.53 -1.46 -11.86
N LYS A 175 19.35 -0.57 -12.46
CA LYS A 175 18.98 0.13 -13.69
C LYS A 175 18.70 -0.83 -14.84
N ALA A 176 19.52 -1.87 -15.02
CA ALA A 176 19.31 -2.86 -16.08
C ALA A 176 17.97 -3.61 -15.93
N LEU A 177 17.53 -3.87 -14.69
CA LEU A 177 16.24 -4.51 -14.42
C LEU A 177 15.07 -3.53 -14.58
N PHE A 178 15.06 -2.43 -13.81
CA PHE A 178 13.90 -1.54 -13.70
C PHE A 178 13.80 -0.50 -14.81
N GLY A 179 14.93 -0.13 -15.41
CA GLY A 179 14.99 0.75 -16.57
C GLY A 179 14.86 -0.04 -17.87
N ASP A 180 15.82 -0.91 -18.14
CA ASP A 180 15.95 -1.51 -19.48
C ASP A 180 15.02 -2.71 -19.67
N ALA A 181 15.09 -3.72 -18.80
CA ALA A 181 14.30 -4.96 -18.96
C ALA A 181 12.79 -4.72 -18.79
N LEU A 182 12.37 -3.94 -17.78
CA LEU A 182 10.95 -3.61 -17.62
C LEU A 182 10.39 -2.80 -18.80
N SER A 183 11.16 -1.88 -19.37
CA SER A 183 10.68 -1.09 -20.52
C SER A 183 10.59 -1.92 -21.80
N ARG A 184 11.52 -2.86 -22.00
CA ARG A 184 11.57 -3.71 -23.20
C ARG A 184 10.60 -4.89 -23.12
N ASP A 185 10.60 -5.60 -21.99
CA ASP A 185 9.97 -6.92 -21.85
C ASP A 185 8.79 -6.92 -20.87
N GLY A 186 8.57 -5.83 -20.11
CA GLY A 186 7.56 -5.76 -19.04
C GLY A 186 7.86 -6.63 -17.81
N ARG A 187 9.01 -7.32 -17.79
CA ARG A 187 9.41 -8.25 -16.74
C ARG A 187 10.92 -8.37 -16.61
N PHE A 188 11.37 -8.96 -15.50
CA PHE A 188 12.71 -9.49 -15.34
C PHE A 188 12.70 -10.78 -14.51
N ASP A 189 13.78 -11.55 -14.58
CA ASP A 189 13.91 -12.86 -13.94
C ASP A 189 15.23 -12.95 -13.16
N LEU A 190 15.13 -13.17 -11.85
CA LEU A 190 16.24 -13.40 -10.93
C LEU A 190 16.30 -14.86 -10.43
N SER A 191 15.50 -15.78 -10.99
CA SER A 191 15.43 -17.19 -10.55
C SER A 191 16.78 -17.91 -10.56
N ALA A 192 17.62 -17.60 -11.55
CA ALA A 192 18.98 -18.14 -11.67
C ALA A 192 20.05 -17.27 -10.99
N ASP A 193 19.68 -16.11 -10.44
CA ASP A 193 20.61 -15.20 -9.79
C ASP A 193 20.99 -15.73 -8.40
N PRO A 194 22.29 -15.85 -8.07
CA PRO A 194 22.71 -16.28 -6.74
C PRO A 194 22.13 -15.43 -5.61
N ALA A 195 21.91 -14.13 -5.85
CA ALA A 195 21.34 -13.24 -4.85
C ALA A 195 19.90 -13.64 -4.46
N PHE A 196 19.10 -14.12 -5.42
CA PHE A 196 17.72 -14.54 -5.16
C PHE A 196 17.66 -15.86 -4.38
N ARG A 197 18.51 -16.83 -4.74
CA ARG A 197 18.57 -18.13 -4.06
C ARG A 197 18.74 -18.01 -2.54
N ASP A 198 19.56 -17.07 -2.09
CA ASP A 198 19.85 -16.86 -0.66
C ASP A 198 18.92 -15.82 -0.01
N ALA A 199 18.03 -15.17 -0.78
CA ALA A 199 17.24 -14.04 -0.33
C ALA A 199 16.32 -14.36 0.84
N ALA A 200 15.63 -15.50 0.80
CA ALA A 200 14.70 -15.91 1.84
C ALA A 200 15.43 -16.11 3.19
N ALA A 201 16.56 -16.83 3.18
CA ALA A 201 17.37 -17.04 4.37
C ALA A 201 18.00 -15.73 4.89
N ARG A 202 18.50 -14.90 3.96
CA ARG A 202 19.18 -13.65 4.30
C ARG A 202 18.24 -12.59 4.84
N TYR A 203 17.06 -12.41 4.22
CA TYR A 203 16.16 -11.29 4.48
C TYR A 203 14.86 -11.70 5.20
N GLY A 204 14.55 -13.00 5.30
CA GLY A 204 13.38 -13.51 6.01
C GLY A 204 12.06 -13.31 5.27
N PHE A 205 12.08 -12.97 3.98
CA PHE A 205 10.86 -12.79 3.21
C PHE A 205 10.22 -14.12 2.83
N VAL A 206 8.90 -14.19 3.04
CA VAL A 206 7.99 -15.20 2.48
C VAL A 206 6.73 -14.48 2.00
N SER A 207 5.92 -15.11 1.17
CA SER A 207 4.71 -14.50 0.62
C SER A 207 3.53 -15.45 0.57
N GLY A 208 2.35 -14.88 0.35
CA GLY A 208 1.18 -15.63 -0.02
C GLY A 208 0.10 -14.72 -0.58
N LYS A 209 -0.92 -15.36 -1.14
CA LYS A 209 -2.05 -14.72 -1.82
C LYS A 209 -3.36 -15.02 -1.09
N SER A 210 -4.27 -14.06 -1.12
CA SER A 210 -5.64 -14.17 -0.62
C SER A 210 -6.63 -13.77 -1.73
N LEU A 211 -7.68 -14.57 -1.91
CA LEU A 211 -8.79 -14.28 -2.81
C LEU A 211 -9.95 -13.64 -2.05
N HIS A 212 -10.91 -13.06 -2.77
CA HIS A 212 -12.11 -12.45 -2.18
C HIS A 212 -12.86 -13.39 -1.24
N ALA A 213 -13.07 -14.65 -1.63
CA ALA A 213 -13.70 -15.65 -0.78
C ALA A 213 -12.90 -15.93 0.50
N ASP A 214 -11.56 -15.90 0.41
CA ASP A 214 -10.68 -16.09 1.57
C ASP A 214 -10.80 -14.92 2.55
N ARG A 215 -10.89 -13.68 2.04
CA ARG A 215 -11.13 -12.49 2.87
C ARG A 215 -12.46 -12.57 3.61
N LEU A 216 -13.55 -12.90 2.91
CA LEU A 216 -14.88 -13.05 3.55
C LEU A 216 -14.85 -14.12 4.64
N ALA A 217 -14.24 -15.29 4.35
CA ALA A 217 -14.10 -16.36 5.33
C ALA A 217 -13.27 -15.94 6.54
N THR A 218 -12.19 -15.19 6.32
CA THR A 218 -11.31 -14.70 7.39
C THR A 218 -11.99 -13.65 8.26
N ILE A 219 -12.76 -12.74 7.67
CA ILE A 219 -13.58 -11.75 8.41
C ILE A 219 -14.61 -12.48 9.28
N ARG A 220 -15.33 -13.47 8.72
CA ARG A 220 -16.30 -14.29 9.48
C ARG A 220 -15.65 -15.05 10.63
N ASP A 221 -14.50 -15.67 10.38
CA ASP A 221 -13.77 -16.45 11.38
C ASP A 221 -13.26 -15.58 12.53
N THR A 222 -12.68 -14.42 12.22
CA THR A 222 -12.16 -13.48 13.22
C THR A 222 -13.28 -12.88 14.08
N TRP A 223 -14.39 -12.50 13.44
CA TRP A 223 -15.60 -12.06 14.16
C TRP A 223 -16.12 -13.14 15.11
N LYS A 224 -16.29 -14.37 14.60
CA LYS A 224 -16.83 -15.49 15.39
C LYS A 224 -15.95 -15.89 16.57
N ARG A 225 -14.64 -15.93 16.39
CA ARG A 225 -13.70 -16.48 17.39
C ARG A 225 -13.19 -15.44 18.38
N PHE A 226 -13.06 -14.19 17.94
CA PHE A 226 -12.40 -13.14 18.71
C PHE A 226 -13.30 -11.94 18.98
N ALA A 227 -14.54 -11.93 18.47
CA ALA A 227 -15.42 -10.76 18.50
C ALA A 227 -14.74 -9.49 17.95
N LEU A 228 -13.83 -9.68 16.99
CA LEU A 228 -13.05 -8.61 16.38
C LEU A 228 -13.41 -8.51 14.91
N MET A 229 -13.95 -7.35 14.53
CA MET A 229 -14.20 -7.02 13.14
C MET A 229 -12.94 -6.42 12.52
N ILE A 230 -12.49 -6.99 11.41
CA ILE A 230 -11.33 -6.51 10.67
C ILE A 230 -11.73 -6.12 9.25
N ASP A 231 -10.98 -5.18 8.67
CA ASP A 231 -11.17 -4.77 7.28
C ASP A 231 -10.64 -5.82 6.29
N THR A 232 -10.92 -5.62 5.00
CA THR A 232 -10.52 -6.54 3.92
C THR A 232 -9.01 -6.69 3.77
N HIS A 233 -8.23 -5.62 3.95
CA HIS A 233 -6.78 -5.64 3.84
C HIS A 233 -6.16 -6.40 5.02
N THR A 234 -6.66 -6.13 6.23
CA THR A 234 -6.24 -6.88 7.42
C THR A 234 -6.62 -8.37 7.29
N ALA A 235 -7.75 -8.68 6.67
CA ALA A 235 -8.14 -10.06 6.38
C ALA A 235 -7.17 -10.76 5.41
N ASP A 236 -6.68 -10.10 4.35
CA ASP A 236 -5.60 -10.65 3.51
C ASP A 236 -4.36 -10.99 4.35
N GLY A 237 -3.98 -10.06 5.24
CA GLY A 237 -2.87 -10.25 6.18
C GLY A 237 -3.08 -11.45 7.10
N VAL A 238 -4.22 -11.53 7.78
CA VAL A 238 -4.52 -12.63 8.72
C VAL A 238 -4.56 -13.98 8.01
N LYS A 239 -5.14 -14.04 6.81
CA LYS A 239 -5.21 -15.26 6.01
C LYS A 239 -3.82 -15.79 5.72
N VAL A 240 -2.96 -14.97 5.11
CA VAL A 240 -1.61 -15.37 4.71
C VAL A 240 -0.73 -15.60 5.95
N ALA A 241 -0.91 -14.83 7.03
CA ALA A 241 -0.19 -15.03 8.29
C ALA A 241 -0.37 -16.44 8.86
N ARG A 242 -1.59 -16.98 8.78
CA ARG A 242 -1.94 -18.32 9.28
C ARG A 242 -1.22 -19.44 8.54
N GLU A 243 -0.83 -19.22 7.29
CA GLU A 243 -0.07 -20.17 6.46
C GLU A 243 1.42 -20.18 6.81
N HIS A 244 1.91 -19.16 7.52
CA HIS A 244 3.32 -18.92 7.79
C HIS A 244 3.67 -18.87 9.28
N LEU A 245 2.79 -19.38 10.15
CA LEU A 245 3.03 -19.45 11.59
C LEU A 245 4.28 -20.28 11.92
N VAL A 246 5.08 -19.78 12.85
CA VAL A 246 6.22 -20.50 13.41
C VAL A 246 5.89 -20.84 14.87
N PRO A 247 5.88 -22.13 15.26
CA PRO A 247 5.56 -22.52 16.62
C PRO A 247 6.41 -21.78 17.65
N GLY A 248 5.76 -21.21 18.67
CA GLY A 248 6.41 -20.47 19.75
C GLY A 248 6.80 -19.03 19.42
N LEU A 249 6.65 -18.55 18.18
CA LEU A 249 6.92 -17.15 17.82
C LEU A 249 5.62 -16.34 17.66
N PRO A 250 5.52 -15.14 18.25
CA PRO A 250 4.42 -14.22 17.97
C PRO A 250 4.36 -13.84 16.48
N MET A 251 3.16 -13.89 15.91
CA MET A 251 2.87 -13.37 14.57
C MET A 251 2.08 -12.07 14.70
N ILE A 252 2.64 -10.97 14.20
CA ILE A 252 2.04 -9.63 14.24
C ILE A 252 1.51 -9.30 12.85
N VAL A 253 0.20 -9.19 12.72
CA VAL A 253 -0.44 -8.77 11.46
C VAL A 253 -0.71 -7.27 11.53
N LEU A 254 -0.32 -6.53 10.49
CA LEU A 254 -0.56 -5.09 10.45
C LEU A 254 -2.01 -4.80 10.03
N GLU A 255 -2.77 -4.18 10.93
CA GLU A 255 -4.10 -3.65 10.62
C GLU A 255 -3.94 -2.31 9.87
N THR A 256 -4.19 -2.32 8.55
CA THR A 256 -3.87 -1.17 7.69
C THR A 256 -5.04 -0.20 7.50
N ALA A 257 -6.25 -0.60 7.88
CA ALA A 257 -7.44 0.23 7.80
C ALA A 257 -8.49 -0.23 8.82
N LEU A 258 -9.40 0.68 9.16
CA LEU A 258 -10.57 0.35 9.96
C LEU A 258 -11.68 -0.24 9.07
N PRO A 259 -12.51 -1.17 9.59
CA PRO A 259 -13.61 -1.79 8.84
C PRO A 259 -14.56 -0.79 8.15
N ILE A 260 -14.86 0.34 8.81
CA ILE A 260 -15.73 1.40 8.27
C ILE A 260 -15.30 1.93 6.90
N LYS A 261 -14.01 1.84 6.55
CA LYS A 261 -13.53 2.29 5.25
C LYS A 261 -13.97 1.39 4.10
N PHE A 262 -14.41 0.16 4.39
CA PHE A 262 -14.77 -0.87 3.41
C PHE A 262 -16.11 -1.56 3.79
N ALA A 263 -17.08 -0.76 4.26
CA ALA A 263 -18.34 -1.23 4.82
C ALA A 263 -19.10 -2.23 3.93
N ALA A 264 -19.13 -2.03 2.61
CA ALA A 264 -19.84 -2.93 1.69
C ALA A 264 -19.39 -4.40 1.82
N THR A 265 -18.07 -4.65 1.90
CA THR A 265 -17.55 -6.01 2.07
C THR A 265 -17.72 -6.54 3.49
N ILE A 266 -17.77 -5.65 4.49
CA ILE A 266 -18.12 -6.05 5.87
C ILE A 266 -19.56 -6.54 5.93
N VAL A 267 -20.50 -5.82 5.32
CA VAL A 267 -21.91 -6.20 5.23
C VAL A 267 -22.06 -7.52 4.47
N GLU A 268 -21.32 -7.72 3.39
CA GLU A 268 -21.28 -9.00 2.67
C GLU A 268 -20.76 -10.16 3.54
N ALA A 269 -19.73 -9.91 4.34
CA ALA A 269 -19.13 -10.94 5.21
C ALA A 269 -20.02 -11.27 6.41
N LEU A 270 -20.56 -10.26 7.09
CA LEU A 270 -21.15 -10.39 8.43
C LEU A 270 -22.65 -10.08 8.49
N GLY A 271 -23.22 -9.48 7.44
CA GLY A 271 -24.63 -9.07 7.41
C GLY A 271 -24.94 -7.83 8.26
N CYS A 272 -23.93 -7.11 8.73
CA CYS A 272 -24.08 -5.89 9.53
C CYS A 272 -23.07 -4.81 9.11
N GLU A 273 -23.43 -3.56 9.40
CA GLU A 273 -22.54 -2.42 9.19
C GLU A 273 -21.40 -2.43 10.21
N PRO A 274 -20.20 -1.95 9.83
CA PRO A 274 -19.09 -1.80 10.77
C PRO A 274 -19.34 -0.69 11.78
N ASP A 275 -18.73 -0.87 12.96
CA ASP A 275 -18.73 0.16 13.99
C ASP A 275 -18.08 1.45 13.49
N ARG A 276 -18.71 2.57 13.86
CA ARG A 276 -18.23 3.90 13.55
C ARG A 276 -17.60 4.52 14.81
N PRO A 277 -16.33 4.93 14.76
CA PRO A 277 -15.75 5.70 15.86
C PRO A 277 -16.55 6.99 16.10
N ALA A 278 -16.85 7.31 17.36
CA ALA A 278 -17.71 8.45 17.73
C ALA A 278 -17.29 9.79 17.07
N LYS A 279 -15.98 10.02 16.93
CA LYS A 279 -15.44 11.23 16.26
C LYS A 279 -15.82 11.38 14.78
N PHE A 280 -16.37 10.33 14.16
CA PHE A 280 -16.78 10.31 12.75
C PHE A 280 -18.31 10.23 12.57
N GLU A 281 -19.09 10.29 13.66
CA GLU A 281 -20.53 10.42 13.57
C GLU A 281 -20.90 11.73 12.87
N GLY A 282 -21.79 11.65 11.88
CA GLY A 282 -22.23 12.81 11.10
C GLY A 282 -21.19 13.40 10.13
N ILE A 283 -20.02 12.76 9.93
CA ILE A 283 -18.96 13.32 9.06
C ILE A 283 -19.46 13.57 7.63
N GLU A 284 -20.34 12.72 7.08
CA GLU A 284 -20.90 12.88 5.73
C GLU A 284 -21.84 14.08 5.60
N SER A 285 -22.37 14.58 6.72
CA SER A 285 -23.27 15.74 6.81
C SER A 285 -22.51 17.06 6.97
N LEU A 286 -21.19 17.04 7.19
CA LEU A 286 -20.39 18.25 7.29
C LEU A 286 -20.38 19.03 5.96
N PRO A 287 -20.25 20.37 6.00
CA PRO A 287 -20.06 21.18 4.80
C PRO A 287 -18.88 20.68 3.98
N ARG A 288 -19.02 20.67 2.66
CA ARG A 288 -17.99 20.17 1.73
C ARG A 288 -17.39 21.31 0.92
N ARG A 289 -16.06 21.34 0.80
CA ARG A 289 -15.32 22.21 -0.11
C ARG A 289 -14.53 21.38 -1.12
N VAL A 290 -15.04 21.36 -2.34
CA VAL A 290 -14.46 20.65 -3.48
C VAL A 290 -14.70 21.44 -4.77
N THR A 291 -13.71 21.47 -5.64
CA THR A 291 -13.81 22.07 -6.98
C THR A 291 -13.85 20.96 -8.02
N VAL A 292 -14.92 20.89 -8.82
CA VAL A 292 -15.02 19.94 -9.94
C VAL A 292 -14.33 20.54 -11.17
N MET A 293 -13.49 19.75 -11.85
CA MET A 293 -12.72 20.19 -13.01
C MET A 293 -12.62 19.08 -14.06
N PRO A 294 -12.56 19.41 -15.37
CA PRO A 294 -12.29 18.43 -16.40
C PRO A 294 -10.87 17.86 -16.26
N ALA A 295 -10.64 16.66 -16.83
CA ALA A 295 -9.33 16.02 -16.89
C ALA A 295 -8.36 16.76 -17.85
N GLN A 296 -7.96 17.98 -17.50
CA GLN A 296 -7.12 18.87 -18.31
C GLN A 296 -5.97 19.47 -17.49
N VAL A 297 -4.73 19.21 -17.91
CA VAL A 297 -3.51 19.71 -17.23
C VAL A 297 -3.54 21.23 -17.07
N GLN A 298 -3.98 21.95 -18.10
CA GLN A 298 -4.03 23.41 -18.07
C GLN A 298 -5.08 23.95 -17.10
N ALA A 299 -6.19 23.23 -16.89
CA ALA A 299 -7.19 23.61 -15.90
C ALA A 299 -6.60 23.52 -14.49
N VAL A 300 -5.93 22.41 -14.17
CA VAL A 300 -5.23 22.21 -12.88
C VAL A 300 -4.14 23.27 -12.68
N LYS A 301 -3.32 23.56 -13.70
CA LYS A 301 -2.28 24.60 -13.60
C LYS A 301 -2.87 25.97 -13.32
N ARG A 302 -3.93 26.39 -14.04
CA ARG A 302 -4.61 27.67 -13.80
C ARG A 302 -5.13 27.78 -12.36
N PHE A 303 -5.74 26.71 -11.85
CA PHE A 303 -6.20 26.66 -10.46
C PHE A 303 -5.05 26.85 -9.47
N ILE A 304 -3.92 26.17 -9.69
CA ILE A 304 -2.73 26.35 -8.84
C ILE A 304 -2.23 27.80 -8.90
N VAL A 305 -2.17 28.42 -10.08
CA VAL A 305 -1.77 29.83 -10.21
C VAL A 305 -2.71 30.73 -9.41
N GLU A 306 -4.03 30.53 -9.51
CA GLU A 306 -5.01 31.34 -8.80
C GLU A 306 -4.88 31.22 -7.27
N LYS A 307 -4.58 30.03 -6.74
CA LYS A 307 -4.48 29.80 -5.29
C LYS A 307 -3.09 30.07 -4.71
N CYS A 308 -2.07 30.24 -5.54
CA CYS A 308 -0.69 30.48 -5.12
C CYS A 308 -0.12 31.83 -5.58
N ALA A 309 -0.94 32.67 -6.22
CA ALA A 309 -0.64 34.07 -6.50
C ALA A 309 -0.80 34.91 -5.24
#